data_AF-A0A7S0Z9R0-F1
#
_entry.id   AF-A0A7S0Z9R0-F1
#
_cell.length_a   1.000
_cell.length_b   1.000
_cell.length_c   1.000
_cell.angle_alpha   90.00
_cell.angle_beta   90.00
_cell.angle_gamma   90.00
#
_symmetry.space_group_name_H-M   'P 1'
#
loop_
_entity.id
_entity.type
_entity.pdbx_description
1 polymer ?
#
loop_
_entity_poly.entity_id
_entity_poly.type
_entity_poly.pdbx_seq_one_letter_code
_entity_poly.pdbx_strand_id
1 'polypeptide(L)'
;CVRSRFLARRADHRRRSRKRERTHSHHMDAFAQGARRARAADAAIASSAHDHRRDRFTIALVLSTIAIACAAMTMLSAAGKVDVPFALGLARGRGARGGARGGAASASALPRLGQAYAGGGSATSASMASTATADLGAYTVGGFRRITTPMVFVSLGTKADNERVQQSLGKLITRGHMTSDELKRLVTVSHGVDATAWPANTHLVEYAVKDIRALSREQGKTLMDLPWLQIIDLSKQHENGMLPVEWRRLSHHVGCLYAHLFQWQLIKEKGFPKAIIFEADGVGVSDLPFSAMQEAIDRMPADADVLFTSFGNNKGGPLHHSWNSKNEDGSPVKVNMYHWNEFNAVAGLQSYVVTQSFIRKVQEFIAHKGADMVDAWLLGKMCVVGRDADWNMRGMTEGFEIVGGGPILNCYHATTWT
;
A
#
# COMPACT_ATOMS: atom_id res chain seq x y z
N CYS A 1 -3.28 -53.35 43.74
CA CYS A 1 -3.97 -52.59 42.66
C CYS A 1 -3.83 -51.06 42.72
N VAL A 2 -4.03 -50.39 43.87
CA VAL A 2 -4.06 -48.91 43.95
C VAL A 2 -2.72 -48.23 43.61
N ARG A 3 -1.59 -48.81 44.05
CA ARG A 3 -0.24 -48.26 43.84
C ARG A 3 0.18 -48.23 42.35
N SER A 4 -0.28 -49.20 41.56
CA SER A 4 0.00 -49.29 40.12
C SER A 4 -0.75 -48.22 39.31
N ARG A 5 -2.02 -47.95 39.65
CA ARG A 5 -2.82 -46.89 38.99
C ARG A 5 -2.27 -45.48 39.28
N PHE A 6 -1.69 -45.26 40.45
CA PHE A 6 -1.09 -43.96 40.80
C PHE A 6 0.21 -43.70 40.02
N LEU A 7 1.06 -44.73 39.87
CA LEU A 7 2.30 -44.63 39.08
C LEU A 7 2.01 -44.44 37.58
N ALA A 8 0.99 -45.10 37.04
CA ALA A 8 0.56 -44.94 35.65
C ALA A 8 0.07 -43.51 35.35
N ARG A 9 -0.74 -42.92 36.23
CA ARG A 9 -1.21 -41.52 36.08
C ARG A 9 -0.06 -40.51 36.18
N ARG A 10 0.92 -40.74 37.05
CA ARG A 10 2.08 -39.86 37.21
C ARG A 10 3.02 -39.94 35.99
N ALA A 11 3.14 -41.11 35.37
CA ALA A 11 3.89 -41.30 34.13
C ALA A 11 3.21 -40.62 32.93
N ASP A 12 1.88 -40.73 32.79
CA ASP A 12 1.14 -40.07 31.70
C ASP A 12 1.19 -38.53 31.84
N HIS A 13 1.05 -38.01 33.06
CA HIS A 13 1.17 -36.57 33.31
C HIS A 13 2.58 -36.04 32.98
N ARG A 14 3.64 -36.77 33.33
CA ARG A 14 5.02 -36.39 32.96
C ARG A 14 5.25 -36.46 31.45
N ARG A 15 4.64 -37.42 30.76
CA ARG A 15 4.74 -37.57 29.30
C ARG A 15 4.03 -36.44 28.56
N ARG A 16 2.84 -36.04 29.03
CA ARG A 16 2.10 -34.88 28.49
C ARG A 16 2.81 -33.55 28.76
N SER A 17 3.36 -33.38 29.97
CA SER A 17 4.16 -32.21 30.34
C SER A 17 5.36 -32.05 29.41
N ARG A 18 6.18 -33.11 29.26
CA ARG A 18 7.36 -33.09 28.37
C ARG A 18 7.01 -32.90 26.90
N LYS A 19 5.87 -33.42 26.45
CA LYS A 19 5.39 -33.19 25.08
C LYS A 19 5.04 -31.73 24.86
N ARG A 20 4.33 -31.10 25.80
CA ARG A 20 3.97 -29.66 25.79
C ARG A 20 5.22 -28.76 25.83
N GLU A 21 6.18 -29.11 26.67
CA GLU A 21 7.45 -28.39 26.82
C GLU A 21 8.29 -28.46 25.53
N ARG A 22 8.35 -29.64 24.87
CA ARG A 22 9.02 -29.78 23.57
C ARG A 22 8.32 -29.05 22.43
N THR A 23 6.98 -29.03 22.41
CA THR A 23 6.26 -28.25 21.39
C THR A 23 6.49 -26.75 21.60
N HIS A 24 6.39 -26.30 22.85
CA HIS A 24 6.67 -24.91 23.21
C HIS A 24 8.12 -24.50 22.89
N SER A 25 9.11 -25.36 23.16
CA SER A 25 10.52 -25.12 22.80
C SER A 25 10.71 -25.02 21.28
N HIS A 26 10.12 -25.93 20.51
CA HIS A 26 10.21 -25.89 19.04
C HIS A 26 9.56 -24.64 18.45
N HIS A 27 8.40 -24.21 18.98
CA HIS A 27 7.75 -22.98 18.56
C HIS A 27 8.59 -21.75 18.92
N MET A 28 9.21 -21.72 20.10
CA MET A 28 10.08 -20.62 20.54
C MET A 28 11.41 -20.56 19.76
N ASP A 29 11.98 -21.68 19.35
CA ASP A 29 13.18 -21.72 18.52
C ASP A 29 12.90 -21.28 17.07
N ALA A 30 11.79 -21.76 16.48
CA ALA A 30 11.32 -21.29 15.18
C ALA A 30 10.98 -19.79 15.20
N PHE A 31 10.46 -19.31 16.32
CA PHE A 31 10.12 -17.92 16.60
C PHE A 31 11.36 -17.02 16.75
N ALA A 32 12.35 -17.42 17.55
CA ALA A 32 13.59 -16.68 17.70
C ALA A 32 14.40 -16.63 16.38
N GLN A 33 14.35 -17.71 15.58
CA GLN A 33 14.92 -17.72 14.24
C GLN A 33 14.16 -16.81 13.27
N GLY A 34 12.82 -16.77 13.33
CA GLY A 34 12.02 -15.87 12.51
C GLY A 34 12.32 -14.39 12.76
N ALA A 35 12.38 -13.98 14.02
CA ALA A 35 12.69 -12.60 14.40
C ALA A 35 14.13 -12.19 14.05
N ARG A 36 15.11 -13.10 14.19
CA ARG A 36 16.50 -12.83 13.75
C ARG A 36 16.62 -12.63 12.24
N ARG A 37 15.86 -13.41 11.45
CA ARG A 37 15.94 -13.37 9.98
C ARG A 37 15.17 -12.21 9.37
N ALA A 38 14.02 -11.83 9.94
CA ALA A 38 13.30 -10.63 9.52
C ALA A 38 14.10 -9.34 9.79
N ARG A 39 14.94 -9.30 10.85
CA ARG A 39 15.88 -8.19 11.08
C ARG A 39 16.98 -8.10 10.01
N ALA A 40 17.42 -9.22 9.48
CA ALA A 40 18.42 -9.24 8.40
C ALA A 40 17.83 -8.72 7.08
N ALA A 41 16.58 -9.09 6.79
CA ALA A 41 15.84 -8.55 5.66
C ALA A 41 15.65 -7.03 5.76
N ASP A 42 15.25 -6.53 6.93
CA ASP A 42 15.04 -5.10 7.17
C ASP A 42 16.31 -4.28 6.94
N ALA A 43 17.47 -4.83 7.35
CA ALA A 43 18.76 -4.20 7.10
C ALA A 43 19.11 -4.16 5.60
N ALA A 44 18.76 -5.22 4.85
CA ALA A 44 18.98 -5.26 3.40
C ALA A 44 18.10 -4.25 2.64
N ILE A 45 16.81 -4.15 2.99
CA ILE A 45 15.89 -3.16 2.38
C ILE A 45 16.30 -1.74 2.75
N ALA A 46 16.66 -1.50 4.01
CA ALA A 46 17.11 -0.18 4.45
C ALA A 46 18.36 0.27 3.68
N SER A 47 19.25 -0.66 3.32
CA SER A 47 20.43 -0.35 2.51
C SER A 47 20.08 0.03 1.07
N SER A 48 19.15 -0.68 0.41
CA SER A 48 18.74 -0.35 -0.97
C SER A 48 17.91 0.93 -1.04
N ALA A 49 17.04 1.16 -0.06
CA ALA A 49 16.24 2.38 0.05
C ALA A 49 17.11 3.61 0.33
N HIS A 50 18.21 3.45 1.07
CA HIS A 50 19.21 4.50 1.29
C HIS A 50 19.91 4.89 -0.02
N ASP A 51 20.26 3.91 -0.85
CA ASP A 51 20.88 4.16 -2.16
C ASP A 51 19.92 4.89 -3.13
N HIS A 52 18.64 4.50 -3.16
CA HIS A 52 17.63 5.23 -3.94
C HIS A 52 17.35 6.65 -3.43
N ARG A 53 17.42 6.90 -2.11
CA ARG A 53 17.34 8.27 -1.56
C ARG A 53 18.55 9.12 -1.96
N ARG A 54 19.73 8.51 -2.01
CA ARG A 54 20.98 9.18 -2.41
C ARG A 54 20.89 9.65 -3.86
N ASP A 55 20.38 8.81 -4.77
CA ASP A 55 20.19 9.18 -6.18
C ASP A 55 19.20 10.32 -6.37
N ARG A 56 18.09 10.33 -5.62
CA ARG A 56 17.14 11.46 -5.64
C ARG A 56 17.74 12.76 -5.10
N PHE A 57 18.60 12.67 -4.07
CA PHE A 57 19.32 13.83 -3.56
C PHE A 57 20.36 14.35 -4.55
N THR A 58 21.08 13.47 -5.25
CA THR A 58 22.05 13.86 -6.28
C THR A 58 21.36 14.52 -7.47
N ILE A 59 20.22 14.00 -7.93
CA ILE A 59 19.42 14.63 -8.99
C ILE A 59 18.90 16.01 -8.53
N ALA A 60 18.37 16.13 -7.31
CA ALA A 60 17.89 17.40 -6.77
C ALA A 60 19.02 18.43 -6.61
N LEU A 61 20.22 17.99 -6.22
CA LEU A 61 21.41 18.85 -6.11
C LEU A 61 21.86 19.35 -7.49
N VAL A 62 21.87 18.49 -8.50
CA VAL A 62 22.21 18.85 -9.90
C VAL A 62 21.18 19.82 -10.49
N LEU A 63 19.89 19.60 -10.25
CA LEU A 63 18.85 20.53 -10.69
C LEU A 63 18.94 21.89 -9.98
N SER A 64 19.32 21.89 -8.70
CA SER A 64 19.52 23.12 -7.93
C SER A 64 20.75 23.91 -8.40
N THR A 65 21.86 23.25 -8.73
CA THR A 65 23.05 23.93 -9.29
C THR A 65 22.80 24.46 -10.69
N ILE A 66 22.04 23.75 -11.53
CA ILE A 66 21.60 24.26 -12.84
C ILE A 66 20.71 25.50 -12.67
N ALA A 67 19.74 25.47 -11.75
CA ALA A 67 18.87 26.60 -11.48
C ALA A 67 19.64 27.84 -10.97
N ILE A 68 20.64 27.64 -10.10
CA ILE A 68 21.52 28.71 -9.61
C ILE A 68 22.39 29.27 -10.75
N ALA A 69 22.92 28.42 -11.63
CA ALA A 69 23.70 28.85 -12.79
C ALA A 69 22.84 29.66 -13.79
N CYS A 70 21.60 29.24 -14.04
CA CYS A 70 20.64 30.00 -14.85
C CYS A 70 20.31 31.35 -14.22
N ALA A 71 20.04 31.39 -12.90
CA ALA A 71 19.76 32.63 -12.19
C ALA A 71 20.96 33.60 -12.22
N ALA A 72 22.19 33.08 -12.05
CA ALA A 72 23.41 33.86 -12.15
C ALA A 72 23.62 34.43 -13.56
N MET A 73 23.42 33.63 -14.61
CA MET A 73 23.50 34.11 -16.00
C MET A 73 22.44 35.18 -16.30
N THR A 74 21.23 35.05 -15.75
CA THR A 74 20.17 36.06 -15.92
C THR A 74 20.53 37.37 -15.22
N MET A 75 21.16 37.28 -14.03
CA MET A 75 21.66 38.45 -13.29
C MET A 75 22.85 39.12 -13.99
N LEU A 76 23.75 38.34 -14.59
CA LEU A 76 24.87 38.86 -15.40
C LEU A 76 24.42 39.50 -16.71
N SER A 77 23.36 39.00 -17.36
CA SER A 77 22.75 39.69 -18.51
C SER A 77 22.02 40.98 -18.15
N ALA A 78 21.51 41.10 -16.91
CA ALA A 78 20.87 42.34 -16.43
C ALA A 78 21.89 43.43 -16.01
N ALA A 79 23.10 43.04 -15.65
CA ALA A 79 24.22 43.92 -15.34
C ALA A 79 25.14 44.08 -16.56
N GLY A 80 24.68 44.81 -17.58
CA GLY A 80 25.33 44.91 -18.89
C GLY A 80 26.85 45.05 -18.85
N LYS A 81 27.55 43.98 -19.25
CA LYS A 81 28.87 43.94 -19.90
C LYS A 81 29.19 42.47 -20.23
N VAL A 82 29.13 42.13 -21.53
CA VAL A 82 30.01 41.22 -22.30
C VAL A 82 29.26 40.81 -23.56
N ASP A 83 29.82 41.16 -24.73
CA ASP A 83 29.45 40.61 -26.03
C ASP A 83 29.98 39.18 -26.18
N VAL A 84 29.12 38.24 -26.56
CA VAL A 84 29.53 36.95 -27.13
C VAL A 84 28.65 36.66 -28.36
N PRO A 85 29.22 36.35 -29.53
CA PRO A 85 28.45 36.04 -30.72
C PRO A 85 28.21 34.54 -30.84
N PHE A 86 26.96 34.10 -30.94
CA PHE A 86 26.60 33.03 -31.87
C PHE A 86 25.09 33.02 -32.13
N ALA A 87 24.75 33.08 -33.41
CA ALA A 87 23.38 33.07 -33.91
C ALA A 87 22.85 31.63 -33.98
N LEU A 88 21.58 31.44 -33.64
CA LEU A 88 20.66 30.65 -34.46
C LEU A 88 19.24 31.18 -34.22
N GLY A 89 18.64 31.73 -35.28
CA GLY A 89 17.36 32.40 -35.22
C GLY A 89 16.17 31.45 -35.20
N LEU A 90 15.03 31.95 -34.70
CA LEU A 90 13.75 31.94 -35.41
C LEU A 90 12.69 32.77 -34.67
N ALA A 91 12.03 33.60 -35.46
CA ALA A 91 10.63 34.03 -35.36
C ALA A 91 10.13 34.80 -34.11
N ARG A 92 10.28 36.11 -34.26
CA ARG A 92 9.45 37.23 -33.78
C ARG A 92 7.93 36.98 -33.84
N GLY A 93 7.24 37.22 -32.73
CA GLY A 93 5.79 37.43 -32.64
C GLY A 93 5.45 38.36 -31.47
N ARG A 94 5.18 39.64 -31.75
CA ARG A 94 4.86 40.73 -30.80
C ARG A 94 3.44 40.59 -30.23
N GLY A 95 3.22 41.08 -29.00
CA GLY A 95 1.92 41.67 -28.63
C GLY A 95 1.63 41.88 -27.14
N ALA A 96 1.88 43.11 -26.65
CA ALA A 96 1.20 43.86 -25.57
C ALA A 96 1.09 43.23 -24.15
N ARG A 97 1.81 43.76 -23.14
CA ARG A 97 1.46 44.92 -22.27
C ARG A 97 0.16 44.78 -21.46
N GLY A 98 0.32 44.77 -20.12
CA GLY A 98 -0.56 45.52 -19.22
C GLY A 98 -0.90 44.83 -17.90
N GLY A 99 -0.50 45.45 -16.78
CA GLY A 99 -1.32 45.43 -15.56
C GLY A 99 -0.77 44.67 -14.36
N ALA A 100 0.04 45.35 -13.55
CA ALA A 100 0.24 45.00 -12.15
C ALA A 100 -0.88 45.60 -11.27
N ARG A 101 -1.56 44.76 -10.49
CA ARG A 101 -2.29 45.02 -9.22
C ARG A 101 -2.34 43.64 -8.54
N GLY A 102 -1.75 43.41 -7.36
CA GLY A 102 -2.06 44.03 -6.07
C GLY A 102 -3.10 43.17 -5.36
N GLY A 103 -2.76 42.55 -4.22
CA GLY A 103 -3.76 41.91 -3.36
C GLY A 103 -3.25 40.73 -2.54
N ALA A 104 -2.73 41.03 -1.34
CA ALA A 104 -2.73 40.09 -0.23
C ALA A 104 -4.16 39.92 0.30
N ALA A 105 -4.62 38.69 0.50
CA ALA A 105 -5.73 38.30 1.38
C ALA A 105 -5.66 36.77 1.54
N SER A 106 -5.23 36.28 2.70
CA SER A 106 -6.06 35.97 3.87
C SER A 106 -6.57 34.53 3.85
N ALA A 107 -6.00 33.76 4.79
CA ALA A 107 -6.47 32.47 5.22
C ALA A 107 -7.96 32.49 5.56
N SER A 108 -8.70 31.48 5.11
CA SER A 108 -10.01 31.17 5.65
C SER A 108 -10.20 29.66 5.80
N ALA A 109 -10.69 29.34 6.99
CA ALA A 109 -10.95 28.05 7.61
C ALA A 109 -11.53 26.94 6.71
N LEU A 110 -10.89 25.77 6.75
CA LEU A 110 -11.55 24.49 6.46
C LEU A 110 -12.27 23.99 7.73
N PRO A 111 -13.51 23.50 7.64
CA PRO A 111 -14.20 22.90 8.77
C PRO A 111 -13.57 21.54 9.14
N ARG A 112 -13.38 21.34 10.45
CA ARG A 112 -12.97 20.06 11.06
C ARG A 112 -13.94 18.94 10.65
N LEU A 113 -13.50 18.04 9.77
CA LEU A 113 -14.09 16.72 9.59
C LEU A 113 -13.43 15.76 10.57
N GLY A 114 -14.07 15.55 11.72
CA GLY A 114 -13.65 14.58 12.73
C GLY A 114 -14.86 14.04 13.50
N GLN A 115 -14.88 12.70 13.63
CA GLN A 115 -15.73 11.84 14.48
C GLN A 115 -17.18 11.54 14.05
N ALA A 116 -17.46 10.22 13.97
CA ALA A 116 -18.67 9.46 14.34
C ALA A 116 -18.96 8.35 13.30
N TYR A 117 -19.34 7.10 13.60
CA TYR A 117 -19.57 6.38 14.86
C TYR A 117 -19.67 4.87 14.55
N ALA A 118 -19.54 4.05 15.60
CA ALA A 118 -19.94 2.65 15.64
C ALA A 118 -21.47 2.47 15.56
N GLY A 119 -21.94 1.34 15.01
CA GLY A 119 -23.34 0.92 15.10
C GLY A 119 -23.75 -0.02 13.98
N GLY A 120 -24.02 -1.29 14.32
CA GLY A 120 -24.49 -2.30 13.39
C GLY A 120 -25.98 -2.17 13.03
N GLY A 121 -26.39 -2.93 12.01
CA GLY A 121 -27.80 -3.16 11.74
C GLY A 121 -28.16 -3.40 10.28
N SER A 122 -28.45 -4.67 9.98
CA SER A 122 -29.38 -5.19 8.97
C SER A 122 -29.02 -5.13 7.49
N ALA A 123 -28.93 -6.34 6.94
CA ALA A 123 -28.95 -6.65 5.52
C ALA A 123 -30.29 -6.26 4.88
N THR A 124 -30.22 -5.76 3.64
CA THR A 124 -31.20 -6.06 2.60
C THR A 124 -30.47 -6.26 1.29
N SER A 125 -30.63 -7.47 0.77
CA SER A 125 -30.27 -7.93 -0.57
C SER A 125 -30.82 -7.02 -1.66
N ALA A 126 -29.99 -6.61 -2.61
CA ALA A 126 -30.44 -6.20 -3.94
C ALA A 126 -29.47 -6.78 -4.97
N SER A 127 -29.98 -7.71 -5.77
CA SER A 127 -29.35 -8.25 -6.96
C SER A 127 -29.12 -7.15 -7.98
N MET A 128 -27.92 -7.05 -8.56
CA MET A 128 -27.76 -6.60 -9.95
C MET A 128 -26.55 -7.28 -10.58
N ALA A 129 -26.85 -8.29 -11.40
CA ALA A 129 -25.95 -8.76 -12.43
C ALA A 129 -26.24 -7.98 -13.72
N SER A 130 -25.16 -7.73 -14.49
CA SER A 130 -25.16 -7.46 -15.93
C SER A 130 -25.77 -6.15 -16.44
N THR A 131 -24.90 -5.16 -16.66
CA THR A 131 -24.69 -4.58 -18.01
C THR A 131 -23.33 -3.87 -18.03
N ALA A 132 -22.30 -4.59 -18.46
CA ALA A 132 -21.10 -3.96 -18.99
C ALA A 132 -21.45 -3.38 -20.36
N THR A 133 -20.84 -2.23 -20.71
CA THR A 133 -20.93 -1.53 -22.00
C THR A 133 -22.14 -0.62 -22.25
N ALA A 134 -22.39 0.36 -21.37
CA ALA A 134 -22.93 1.65 -21.80
C ALA A 134 -22.61 2.73 -20.76
N ASP A 135 -22.21 3.89 -21.25
CA ASP A 135 -21.98 5.15 -20.52
C ASP A 135 -20.54 5.48 -20.08
N LEU A 136 -19.68 5.69 -21.08
CA LEU A 136 -18.40 6.39 -20.96
C LEU A 136 -18.56 7.93 -21.03
N GLY A 137 -19.79 8.44 -21.17
CA GLY A 137 -20.06 9.85 -21.48
C GLY A 137 -20.53 10.71 -20.30
N ALA A 138 -21.19 10.13 -19.30
CA ALA A 138 -21.93 10.90 -18.29
C ALA A 138 -21.09 11.55 -17.16
N TYR A 139 -19.77 11.36 -17.10
CA TYR A 139 -18.95 11.82 -15.96
C TYR A 139 -17.73 12.66 -16.33
N THR A 140 -17.84 13.48 -17.39
CA THR A 140 -16.80 14.44 -17.75
C THR A 140 -17.18 15.86 -17.33
N VAL A 141 -16.35 16.49 -16.48
CA VAL A 141 -16.42 17.93 -16.19
C VAL A 141 -15.13 18.55 -16.72
N GLY A 142 -15.24 19.50 -17.66
CA GLY A 142 -14.06 20.10 -18.30
C GLY A 142 -13.24 19.13 -19.17
N GLY A 143 -13.80 17.99 -19.57
CA GLY A 143 -13.08 16.95 -20.31
C GLY A 143 -12.18 16.07 -19.43
N PHE A 144 -12.32 16.12 -18.11
CA PHE A 144 -11.65 15.24 -17.15
C PHE A 144 -12.60 14.12 -16.70
N ARG A 145 -12.07 12.89 -16.62
CA ARG A 145 -12.82 11.75 -16.09
C ARG A 145 -12.79 11.81 -14.56
N ARG A 146 -13.97 11.99 -13.95
CA ARG A 146 -14.08 12.04 -12.49
C ARG A 146 -13.81 10.68 -11.85
N ILE A 147 -13.18 10.67 -10.68
CA ILE A 147 -13.01 9.45 -9.90
C ILE A 147 -14.35 9.04 -9.29
N THR A 148 -14.75 7.80 -9.58
CA THR A 148 -15.98 7.18 -9.08
C THR A 148 -15.69 5.95 -8.23
N THR A 149 -14.45 5.45 -8.26
CA THR A 149 -14.01 4.30 -7.47
C THR A 149 -13.93 4.68 -5.98
N PRO A 150 -14.52 3.90 -5.06
CA PRO A 150 -14.40 4.13 -3.62
C PRO A 150 -12.94 4.12 -3.16
N MET A 151 -12.63 4.99 -2.19
CA MET A 151 -11.30 5.15 -1.61
C MET A 151 -11.33 4.80 -0.12
N VAL A 152 -10.35 4.03 0.33
CA VAL A 152 -10.13 3.71 1.74
C VAL A 152 -8.78 4.27 2.17
N PHE A 153 -8.78 5.17 3.14
CA PHE A 153 -7.57 5.70 3.76
C PHE A 153 -7.24 4.93 5.02
N VAL A 154 -6.01 4.45 5.13
CA VAL A 154 -5.48 3.82 6.35
C VAL A 154 -4.98 4.91 7.28
N SER A 155 -5.54 4.99 8.49
CA SER A 155 -5.11 5.95 9.50
C SER A 155 -4.94 5.33 10.89
N LEU A 156 -3.78 5.58 11.51
CA LEU A 156 -3.51 5.22 12.91
C LEU A 156 -4.27 6.10 13.92
N GLY A 157 -4.92 7.18 13.46
CA GLY A 157 -5.68 8.10 14.32
C GLY A 157 -4.82 8.99 15.22
N THR A 158 -3.50 8.95 15.09
CA THR A 158 -2.60 9.89 15.79
C THR A 158 -2.76 11.30 15.22
N LYS A 159 -2.35 12.34 15.97
CA LYS A 159 -2.43 13.73 15.49
C LYS A 159 -1.70 13.92 14.15
N ALA A 160 -0.45 13.44 14.07
CA ALA A 160 0.36 13.56 12.86
C ALA A 160 -0.26 12.81 11.66
N ASP A 161 -0.85 11.65 11.93
CA ASP A 161 -1.47 10.84 10.89
C ASP A 161 -2.79 11.46 10.39
N ASN A 162 -3.61 11.99 11.29
CA ASN A 162 -4.81 12.76 10.93
C ASN A 162 -4.46 14.00 10.10
N GLU A 163 -3.36 14.71 10.44
CA GLU A 163 -2.87 15.83 9.66
C GLU A 163 -2.48 15.41 8.23
N ARG A 164 -1.82 14.25 8.07
CA ARG A 164 -1.47 13.69 6.75
C ARG A 164 -2.71 13.30 5.95
N VAL A 165 -3.69 12.65 6.57
CA VAL A 165 -4.97 12.35 5.93
C VAL A 165 -5.64 13.64 5.45
N GLN A 166 -5.72 14.67 6.28
CA GLN A 166 -6.31 15.96 5.88
C GLN A 166 -5.55 16.62 4.72
N GLN A 167 -4.22 16.55 4.71
CA GLN A 167 -3.41 17.01 3.56
C GLN A 167 -3.73 16.22 2.29
N SER A 168 -3.87 14.90 2.40
CA SER A 168 -4.26 14.03 1.29
C SER A 168 -5.67 14.33 0.78
N LEU A 169 -6.63 14.58 1.67
CA LEU A 169 -7.97 15.02 1.26
C LEU A 169 -7.94 16.38 0.56
N GLY A 170 -7.16 17.34 1.07
CA GLY A 170 -6.95 18.64 0.42
C GLY A 170 -6.34 18.49 -0.99
N LYS A 171 -5.40 17.56 -1.17
CA LYS A 171 -4.86 17.19 -2.50
C LYS A 171 -5.94 16.58 -3.41
N LEU A 172 -6.84 15.74 -2.91
CA LEU A 172 -7.95 15.23 -3.73
C LEU A 172 -8.91 16.33 -4.20
N ILE A 173 -9.15 17.36 -3.37
CA ILE A 173 -9.95 18.54 -3.77
C ILE A 173 -9.21 19.32 -4.85
N THR A 174 -7.95 19.66 -4.59
CA THR A 174 -7.18 20.59 -5.44
C THR A 174 -6.66 19.97 -6.73
N ARG A 175 -6.27 18.68 -6.70
CA ARG A 175 -5.73 17.93 -7.85
C ARG A 175 -6.81 17.07 -8.50
N GLY A 176 -7.60 16.37 -7.71
CA GLY A 176 -8.68 15.52 -8.21
C GLY A 176 -9.95 16.25 -8.60
N HIS A 177 -10.02 17.57 -8.36
CA HIS A 177 -11.22 18.39 -8.57
C HIS A 177 -12.46 17.81 -7.87
N MET A 178 -12.26 17.11 -6.76
CA MET A 178 -13.33 16.48 -6.00
C MET A 178 -14.06 17.51 -5.14
N THR A 179 -15.39 17.49 -5.24
CA THR A 179 -16.27 18.24 -4.33
C THR A 179 -16.30 17.62 -2.93
N SER A 180 -16.72 18.41 -1.94
CA SER A 180 -16.87 17.90 -0.58
C SER A 180 -17.89 16.76 -0.48
N ASP A 181 -18.94 16.77 -1.29
CA ASP A 181 -19.96 15.70 -1.28
C ASP A 181 -19.45 14.43 -1.97
N GLU A 182 -18.63 14.55 -3.01
CA GLU A 182 -17.93 13.40 -3.58
C GLU A 182 -16.96 12.78 -2.59
N LEU A 183 -16.20 13.59 -1.82
CA LEU A 183 -15.35 13.07 -0.77
C LEU A 183 -16.15 12.31 0.29
N LYS A 184 -17.26 12.88 0.80
CA LYS A 184 -18.13 12.21 1.78
C LYS A 184 -18.68 10.87 1.26
N ARG A 185 -18.99 10.81 -0.04
CA ARG A 185 -19.57 9.62 -0.68
C ARG A 185 -18.52 8.54 -0.99
N LEU A 186 -17.34 8.94 -1.43
CA LEU A 186 -16.33 8.03 -1.97
C LEU A 186 -15.25 7.64 -0.96
N VAL A 187 -14.97 8.49 0.03
CA VAL A 187 -13.85 8.30 0.95
C VAL A 187 -14.32 7.69 2.26
N THR A 188 -13.68 6.59 2.65
CA THR A 188 -13.74 6.04 4.00
C THR A 188 -12.37 6.19 4.65
N VAL A 189 -12.27 6.98 5.72
CA VAL A 189 -11.08 6.98 6.59
C VAL A 189 -11.25 5.84 7.59
N SER A 190 -10.37 4.86 7.52
CA SER A 190 -10.44 3.59 8.22
C SER A 190 -9.27 3.44 9.19
N HIS A 191 -9.42 2.52 10.14
CA HIS A 191 -8.41 2.24 11.14
C HIS A 191 -7.21 1.53 10.53
N GLY A 192 -6.01 2.03 10.83
CA GLY A 192 -4.76 1.28 10.78
C GLY A 192 -4.56 0.48 12.07
N VAL A 193 -3.47 -0.30 12.12
CA VAL A 193 -3.11 -1.11 13.28
C VAL A 193 -1.74 -0.70 13.78
N ASP A 194 -1.68 -0.32 15.06
CA ASP A 194 -0.42 -0.08 15.77
C ASP A 194 -0.13 -1.26 16.70
N ALA A 195 0.84 -2.10 16.33
CA ALA A 195 1.23 -3.26 17.11
C ALA A 195 1.92 -2.90 18.43
N THR A 196 2.45 -1.68 18.57
CA THR A 196 3.07 -1.21 19.82
C THR A 196 2.03 -0.86 20.88
N ALA A 197 0.80 -0.56 20.45
CA ALA A 197 -0.32 -0.25 21.34
C ALA A 197 -1.08 -1.50 21.84
N TRP A 198 -0.62 -2.71 21.52
CA TRP A 198 -1.27 -3.94 21.99
C TRP A 198 -1.16 -4.06 23.52
N PRO A 199 -2.24 -4.47 24.21
CA PRO A 199 -3.45 -5.09 23.66
C PRO A 199 -4.60 -4.13 23.27
N ALA A 200 -4.44 -2.80 23.40
CA ALA A 200 -5.54 -1.82 23.35
C ALA A 200 -6.33 -1.82 22.03
N ASN A 201 -5.70 -2.13 20.89
CA ASN A 201 -6.34 -2.14 19.56
C ASN A 201 -6.37 -3.54 18.91
N THR A 202 -6.19 -4.61 19.69
CA THR A 202 -6.18 -6.00 19.17
C THR A 202 -7.50 -6.41 18.52
N HIS A 203 -8.63 -5.79 18.89
CA HIS A 203 -9.93 -6.01 18.22
C HIS A 203 -9.90 -5.66 16.72
N LEU A 204 -9.04 -4.73 16.29
CA LEU A 204 -8.85 -4.43 14.87
C LEU A 204 -8.16 -5.59 14.15
N VAL A 205 -7.19 -6.22 14.80
CA VAL A 205 -6.50 -7.41 14.29
C VAL A 205 -7.47 -8.58 14.19
N GLU A 206 -8.31 -8.77 15.21
CA GLU A 206 -9.35 -9.80 15.21
C GLU A 206 -10.32 -9.65 14.04
N TYR A 207 -10.73 -8.42 13.73
CA TYR A 207 -11.53 -8.13 12.55
C TYR A 207 -10.76 -8.46 11.26
N ALA A 208 -9.52 -8.01 11.15
CA ALA A 208 -8.69 -8.17 9.95
C ALA A 208 -8.47 -9.63 9.53
N VAL A 209 -8.39 -10.55 10.50
CA VAL A 209 -8.09 -11.97 10.24
C VAL A 209 -9.31 -12.90 10.35
N LYS A 210 -10.52 -12.38 10.56
CA LYS A 210 -11.67 -13.23 10.90
C LYS A 210 -12.00 -14.28 9.83
N ASP A 211 -11.98 -13.90 8.56
CA ASP A 211 -12.29 -14.80 7.44
C ASP A 211 -11.12 -15.73 7.15
N ILE A 212 -9.88 -15.22 7.25
CA ILE A 212 -8.67 -16.03 7.13
C ILE A 212 -8.67 -17.13 8.20
N ARG A 213 -9.03 -16.80 9.44
CA ARG A 213 -9.14 -17.75 10.53
C ARG A 213 -10.21 -18.81 10.26
N ALA A 214 -11.35 -18.43 9.67
CA ALA A 214 -12.37 -19.39 9.27
C ALA A 214 -11.85 -20.36 8.20
N LEU A 215 -11.26 -19.82 7.13
CA LEU A 215 -10.66 -20.61 6.03
C LEU A 215 -9.54 -21.55 6.51
N SER A 216 -8.71 -21.10 7.45
CA SER A 216 -7.65 -21.96 8.02
C SER A 216 -8.22 -23.10 8.86
N ARG A 217 -9.32 -22.87 9.60
CA ARG A 217 -9.97 -23.91 10.40
C ARG A 217 -10.57 -25.01 9.53
N GLU A 218 -11.10 -24.67 8.35
CA GLU A 218 -11.57 -25.66 7.37
C GLU A 218 -10.44 -26.63 6.93
N GLN A 219 -9.18 -26.19 7.02
CA GLN A 219 -8.00 -26.99 6.74
C GLN A 219 -7.39 -27.65 8.00
N GLY A 220 -8.05 -27.56 9.16
CA GLY A 220 -7.53 -28.06 10.43
C GLY A 220 -6.34 -27.26 10.98
N LYS A 221 -6.13 -26.03 10.51
CA LYS A 221 -5.07 -25.12 10.98
C LYS A 221 -5.63 -24.04 11.89
N THR A 222 -4.75 -23.47 12.70
CA THR A 222 -4.98 -22.26 13.51
C THR A 222 -4.08 -21.13 13.04
N LEU A 223 -4.31 -19.89 13.50
CA LEU A 223 -3.39 -18.78 13.17
C LEU A 223 -1.98 -19.03 13.70
N MET A 224 -1.82 -19.84 14.76
CA MET A 224 -0.51 -20.25 15.27
C MET A 224 0.33 -21.01 14.25
N ASP A 225 -0.31 -21.66 13.28
CA ASP A 225 0.35 -22.41 12.20
C ASP A 225 0.73 -21.52 11.01
N LEU A 226 0.33 -20.25 11.01
CA LEU A 226 0.48 -19.33 9.90
C LEU A 226 1.55 -18.27 10.20
N PRO A 227 2.66 -18.24 9.43
CA PRO A 227 3.65 -17.17 9.49
C PRO A 227 3.04 -15.76 9.45
N TRP A 228 3.62 -14.88 10.26
CA TRP A 228 3.19 -13.52 10.61
C TRP A 228 1.81 -13.35 11.26
N LEU A 229 0.89 -14.27 11.01
CA LEU A 229 -0.44 -14.26 11.60
C LEU A 229 -0.45 -14.86 13.01
N GLN A 230 0.50 -15.72 13.36
CA GLN A 230 0.59 -16.26 14.72
C GLN A 230 0.88 -15.17 15.77
N ILE A 231 1.40 -14.01 15.35
CA ILE A 231 1.88 -12.95 16.24
C ILE A 231 0.76 -12.45 17.17
N ILE A 232 -0.49 -12.36 16.68
CA ILE A 232 -1.61 -11.96 17.53
C ILE A 232 -1.89 -13.00 18.62
N ASP A 233 -1.86 -14.29 18.30
CA ASP A 233 -2.12 -15.33 19.29
C ASP A 233 -0.93 -15.52 20.26
N LEU A 234 0.30 -15.26 19.80
CA LEU A 234 1.47 -15.16 20.66
C LEU A 234 1.39 -13.98 21.63
N SER A 235 0.90 -12.82 21.18
CA SER A 235 0.73 -11.66 22.06
C SER A 235 -0.23 -11.96 23.22
N LYS A 236 -1.31 -12.71 22.97
CA LYS A 236 -2.28 -13.15 24.00
C LYS A 236 -1.71 -14.16 24.99
N GLN A 237 -0.66 -14.89 24.62
CA GLN A 237 0.04 -15.80 25.53
C GLN A 237 1.03 -15.07 26.44
N HIS A 238 1.42 -13.84 26.09
CA HIS A 238 2.26 -13.00 26.92
C HIS A 238 1.43 -12.38 28.06
N GLU A 239 2.00 -12.28 29.27
CA GLU A 239 1.27 -11.93 30.51
C GLU A 239 0.48 -10.61 30.43
N ASN A 240 0.97 -9.64 29.65
CA ASN A 240 0.37 -8.33 29.49
C ASN A 240 -0.31 -8.12 28.13
N GLY A 241 -0.44 -9.16 27.30
CA GLY A 241 -1.07 -9.06 25.98
C GLY A 241 -0.29 -8.24 24.94
N MET A 242 0.93 -7.80 25.28
CA MET A 242 1.74 -6.95 24.41
C MET A 242 2.42 -7.76 23.30
N LEU A 243 2.84 -7.05 22.26
CA LEU A 243 3.70 -7.62 21.24
C LEU A 243 4.98 -8.24 21.88
N PRO A 244 5.28 -9.51 21.58
CA PRO A 244 6.46 -10.18 22.13
C PRO A 244 7.75 -9.42 21.83
N VAL A 245 8.71 -9.44 22.76
CA VAL A 245 9.92 -8.60 22.74
C VAL A 245 10.67 -8.69 21.42
N GLU A 246 10.77 -9.90 20.87
CA GLU A 246 11.52 -10.16 19.65
C GLU A 246 10.89 -9.55 18.39
N TRP A 247 9.58 -9.29 18.41
CA TRP A 247 8.82 -8.65 17.32
C TRP A 247 8.74 -7.13 17.45
N ARG A 248 9.11 -6.55 18.61
CA ARG A 248 8.98 -5.10 18.84
C ARG A 248 9.78 -4.26 17.84
N ARG A 249 10.94 -4.74 17.38
CA ARG A 249 11.72 -4.09 16.32
C ARG A 249 11.05 -4.12 14.94
N LEU A 250 10.14 -5.05 14.73
CA LEU A 250 9.36 -5.22 13.50
C LEU A 250 7.90 -4.78 13.71
N SER A 251 7.61 -4.07 14.81
CA SER A 251 6.26 -3.66 15.18
C SER A 251 5.57 -2.84 14.08
N HIS A 252 6.34 -2.02 13.36
CA HIS A 252 5.86 -1.31 12.19
C HIS A 252 5.33 -2.27 11.12
N HIS A 253 6.13 -3.26 10.70
CA HIS A 253 5.73 -4.26 9.69
C HIS A 253 4.56 -5.13 10.13
N VAL A 254 4.52 -5.50 11.41
CA VAL A 254 3.38 -6.22 12.00
C VAL A 254 2.12 -5.36 11.92
N GLY A 255 2.22 -4.09 12.29
CA GLY A 255 1.13 -3.11 12.17
C GLY A 255 0.66 -2.94 10.74
N CYS A 256 1.58 -2.71 9.78
CA CYS A 256 1.27 -2.57 8.36
C CYS A 256 0.55 -3.81 7.79
N LEU A 257 1.01 -5.02 8.11
CA LEU A 257 0.34 -6.25 7.68
C LEU A 257 -1.12 -6.26 8.13
N TYR A 258 -1.38 -6.11 9.43
CA TYR A 258 -2.74 -6.16 9.94
C TYR A 258 -3.59 -4.96 9.50
N ALA A 259 -2.99 -3.80 9.27
CA ALA A 259 -3.67 -2.62 8.73
C ALA A 259 -4.17 -2.87 7.30
N HIS A 260 -3.38 -3.50 6.44
CA HIS A 260 -3.83 -3.84 5.08
C HIS A 260 -4.83 -5.00 5.06
N LEU A 261 -4.63 -6.03 5.89
CA LEU A 261 -5.61 -7.10 6.07
C LEU A 261 -6.97 -6.55 6.50
N PHE A 262 -6.97 -5.56 7.41
CA PHE A 262 -8.19 -4.85 7.83
C PHE A 262 -8.88 -4.20 6.64
N GLN A 263 -8.14 -3.49 5.78
CA GLN A 263 -8.75 -2.82 4.63
C GLN A 263 -9.31 -3.81 3.63
N TRP A 264 -8.61 -4.92 3.37
CA TRP A 264 -9.10 -5.96 2.46
C TRP A 264 -10.39 -6.59 2.99
N GLN A 265 -10.46 -6.86 4.30
CA GLN A 265 -11.70 -7.32 4.95
C GLN A 265 -12.84 -6.29 4.84
N LEU A 266 -12.53 -5.01 5.08
CA LEU A 266 -13.51 -3.92 4.98
C LEU A 266 -14.06 -3.77 3.55
N ILE A 267 -13.19 -3.81 2.54
CA ILE A 267 -13.56 -3.68 1.13
C ILE A 267 -14.43 -4.87 0.69
N LYS A 268 -14.09 -6.08 1.14
CA LYS A 268 -14.92 -7.28 0.94
C LYS A 268 -16.32 -7.10 1.51
N GLU A 269 -16.45 -6.66 2.75
CA GLU A 269 -17.74 -6.47 3.42
C GLU A 269 -18.58 -5.34 2.84
N LYS A 270 -17.93 -4.27 2.37
CA LYS A 270 -18.62 -3.20 1.65
C LYS A 270 -19.06 -3.63 0.24
N GLY A 271 -18.63 -4.78 -0.24
CA GLY A 271 -19.00 -5.31 -1.56
C GLY A 271 -18.47 -4.46 -2.71
N PHE A 272 -17.37 -3.72 -2.51
CA PHE A 272 -16.82 -2.85 -3.54
C PHE A 272 -16.14 -3.67 -4.64
N PRO A 273 -16.56 -3.58 -5.92
CA PRO A 273 -15.95 -4.36 -7.01
C PRO A 273 -14.45 -4.07 -7.17
N LYS A 274 -14.11 -2.78 -7.05
CA LYS A 274 -12.76 -2.23 -7.00
C LYS A 274 -12.72 -1.15 -5.93
N ALA A 275 -11.60 -1.00 -5.25
CA ALA A 275 -11.38 0.09 -4.30
C ALA A 275 -9.93 0.57 -4.36
N ILE A 276 -9.74 1.87 -4.25
CA ILE A 276 -8.42 2.50 -4.09
C ILE A 276 -8.07 2.48 -2.60
N ILE A 277 -6.88 2.04 -2.26
CA ILE A 277 -6.33 2.09 -0.90
C ILE A 277 -5.20 3.12 -0.89
N PHE A 278 -5.31 4.06 0.04
CA PHE A 278 -4.27 5.02 0.35
C PHE A 278 -3.79 4.82 1.79
N GLU A 279 -2.48 4.83 2.01
CA GLU A 279 -1.95 5.20 3.32
C GLU A 279 -2.17 6.71 3.56
N ALA A 280 -1.99 7.19 4.78
CA ALA A 280 -2.30 8.58 5.16
C ALA A 280 -1.66 9.64 4.24
N ASP A 281 -0.47 9.36 3.68
CA ASP A 281 0.25 10.22 2.73
C ASP A 281 0.20 9.72 1.27
N GLY A 282 -0.54 8.64 0.99
CA GLY A 282 -0.57 7.92 -0.29
C GLY A 282 -0.94 8.77 -1.50
N VAL A 283 -1.82 9.76 -1.32
CA VAL A 283 -2.21 10.70 -2.38
C VAL A 283 -1.03 11.52 -2.89
N GLY A 284 -0.06 11.81 -2.01
CA GLY A 284 1.14 12.57 -2.37
C GLY A 284 2.14 11.82 -3.24
N VAL A 285 2.09 10.49 -3.22
CA VAL A 285 3.08 9.60 -3.87
C VAL A 285 2.48 8.81 -5.05
N SER A 286 1.22 9.08 -5.42
CA SER A 286 0.60 8.50 -6.60
C SER A 286 1.34 8.92 -7.87
N ASP A 287 1.72 7.93 -8.69
CA ASP A 287 2.38 8.09 -9.99
C ASP A 287 1.45 8.61 -11.08
N LEU A 288 0.13 8.57 -10.83
CA LEU A 288 -0.88 9.05 -11.75
C LEU A 288 -1.45 10.39 -11.28
N PRO A 289 -1.66 11.34 -12.22
CA PRO A 289 -2.61 12.43 -12.03
C PRO A 289 -4.00 11.89 -11.68
N PHE A 290 -4.73 12.56 -10.79
CA PHE A 290 -6.06 12.11 -10.39
C PHE A 290 -7.08 12.16 -11.53
N SER A 291 -6.85 13.03 -12.52
CA SER A 291 -7.56 13.08 -13.80
C SER A 291 -7.40 11.82 -14.65
N ALA A 292 -6.29 11.09 -14.49
CA ALA A 292 -5.97 9.86 -15.23
C ALA A 292 -6.20 8.59 -14.41
N MET A 293 -6.30 8.71 -13.08
CA MET A 293 -6.49 7.58 -12.15
C MET A 293 -7.71 6.73 -12.49
N GLN A 294 -8.89 7.34 -12.68
CA GLN A 294 -10.10 6.58 -13.01
C GLN A 294 -10.00 5.91 -14.38
N GLU A 295 -9.36 6.57 -15.35
CA GLU A 295 -9.14 5.96 -16.66
C GLU A 295 -8.23 4.73 -16.57
N ALA A 296 -7.19 4.76 -15.73
CA ALA A 296 -6.34 3.59 -15.48
C ALA A 296 -7.13 2.45 -14.83
N ILE A 297 -8.01 2.75 -13.87
CA ILE A 297 -8.87 1.75 -13.21
C ILE A 297 -9.85 1.11 -14.20
N ASP A 298 -10.42 1.91 -15.09
CA ASP A 298 -11.41 1.46 -16.07
C ASP A 298 -10.76 0.67 -17.21
N ARG A 299 -9.48 0.93 -17.49
CA ARG A 299 -8.65 0.18 -18.44
C ARG A 299 -7.94 -1.04 -17.84
N MET A 300 -8.09 -1.30 -16.53
CA MET A 300 -7.53 -2.51 -15.93
C MET A 300 -8.01 -3.76 -16.70
N PRO A 301 -7.11 -4.71 -17.00
CA PRO A 301 -7.47 -5.98 -17.60
C PRO A 301 -8.54 -6.72 -16.77
N ALA A 302 -9.39 -7.49 -17.46
CA ALA A 302 -10.50 -8.18 -16.82
C ALA A 302 -10.05 -9.20 -15.75
N ASP A 303 -8.84 -9.73 -15.90
CA ASP A 303 -8.20 -10.67 -14.99
C ASP A 303 -7.28 -10.01 -13.96
N ALA A 304 -7.15 -8.68 -13.97
CA ALA A 304 -6.30 -7.95 -13.04
C ALA A 304 -6.81 -8.07 -11.61
N ASP A 305 -5.91 -8.46 -10.69
CA ASP A 305 -6.21 -8.54 -9.27
C ASP A 305 -5.90 -7.21 -8.58
N VAL A 306 -4.74 -6.62 -8.88
CA VAL A 306 -4.26 -5.37 -8.26
C VAL A 306 -3.63 -4.46 -9.31
N LEU A 307 -3.86 -3.15 -9.15
CA LEU A 307 -3.17 -2.09 -9.88
C LEU A 307 -2.38 -1.23 -8.89
N PHE A 308 -1.07 -1.31 -8.96
CA PHE A 308 -0.19 -0.39 -8.26
C PHE A 308 -0.20 0.97 -8.95
N THR A 309 -0.20 2.02 -8.14
CA THR A 309 -0.22 3.42 -8.60
C THR A 309 0.83 4.25 -7.86
N SER A 310 1.78 3.57 -7.23
CA SER A 310 3.02 4.09 -6.67
C SER A 310 4.15 3.21 -7.21
N PHE A 311 5.42 3.64 -7.08
CA PHE A 311 6.69 3.01 -7.52
C PHE A 311 7.44 3.74 -8.66
N GLY A 312 6.92 4.85 -9.18
CA GLY A 312 7.63 5.74 -10.09
C GLY A 312 8.00 5.07 -11.40
N ASN A 313 9.31 5.02 -11.70
CA ASN A 313 9.83 4.45 -12.95
C ASN A 313 10.10 2.93 -12.88
N ASN A 314 9.73 2.26 -11.78
CA ASN A 314 9.85 0.81 -11.70
C ASN A 314 8.71 0.16 -12.48
N LYS A 315 9.02 -0.38 -13.66
CA LYS A 315 8.01 -0.92 -14.57
C LYS A 315 7.37 -2.21 -14.05
N GLY A 316 8.10 -3.03 -13.28
CA GLY A 316 7.57 -4.30 -12.80
C GLY A 316 7.57 -5.43 -13.83
N GLY A 317 7.80 -5.15 -15.12
CA GLY A 317 7.72 -6.12 -16.20
C GLY A 317 7.36 -5.49 -17.56
N PRO A 318 6.87 -6.27 -18.53
CA PRO A 318 6.60 -5.80 -19.88
C PRO A 318 5.41 -4.83 -19.94
N LEU A 319 5.46 -3.90 -20.90
CA LEU A 319 4.37 -2.97 -21.16
C LEU A 319 3.12 -3.74 -21.60
N HIS A 320 2.01 -3.53 -20.90
CA HIS A 320 0.71 -4.07 -21.26
C HIS A 320 -0.01 -3.16 -22.26
N HIS A 321 -0.13 -1.87 -21.93
CA HIS A 321 -0.85 -0.89 -22.74
C HIS A 321 -0.41 0.54 -22.43
N SER A 322 -0.55 1.46 -23.40
CA SER A 322 -0.33 2.90 -23.20
C SER A 322 -1.47 3.71 -23.79
N TRP A 323 -1.76 4.86 -23.19
CA TRP A 323 -2.73 5.80 -23.72
C TRP A 323 -2.37 7.25 -23.38
N ASN A 324 -2.92 8.19 -24.15
CA ASN A 324 -2.83 9.60 -23.84
C ASN A 324 -3.98 9.97 -22.90
N SER A 325 -3.64 10.69 -21.84
CA SER A 325 -4.58 11.26 -20.87
C SER A 325 -4.18 12.72 -20.61
N LYS A 326 -4.67 13.31 -19.51
CA LYS A 326 -4.36 14.70 -19.12
C LYS A 326 -3.91 14.77 -17.67
N ASN A 327 -2.98 15.67 -17.39
CA ASN A 327 -2.64 16.12 -16.04
C ASN A 327 -3.80 16.95 -15.45
N GLU A 328 -3.70 17.30 -14.17
CA GLU A 328 -4.73 18.07 -13.46
C GLU A 328 -4.96 19.48 -14.03
N ASP A 329 -3.95 20.05 -14.71
CA ASP A 329 -3.99 21.35 -15.40
C ASP A 329 -4.49 21.24 -16.86
N GLY A 330 -4.83 20.03 -17.31
CA GLY A 330 -5.29 19.75 -18.67
C GLY A 330 -4.19 19.51 -19.69
N SER A 331 -2.91 19.67 -19.33
CA SER A 331 -1.79 19.35 -20.21
C SER A 331 -1.76 17.86 -20.54
N PRO A 332 -1.37 17.47 -21.77
CA PRO A 332 -1.36 16.07 -22.17
C PRO A 332 -0.29 15.28 -21.39
N VAL A 333 -0.63 14.04 -21.02
CA VAL A 333 0.30 13.10 -20.39
C VAL A 333 0.12 11.71 -20.97
N LYS A 334 1.22 10.98 -21.14
CA LYS A 334 1.16 9.56 -21.54
C LYS A 334 1.14 8.70 -20.29
N VAL A 335 0.15 7.82 -20.19
CA VAL A 335 0.08 6.81 -19.14
C VAL A 335 0.50 5.47 -19.73
N ASN A 336 1.32 4.75 -18.98
CA ASN A 336 1.79 3.41 -19.30
C ASN A 336 1.32 2.46 -18.22
N MET A 337 0.75 1.32 -18.62
CA MET A 337 0.41 0.22 -17.73
C MET A 337 1.31 -0.96 -18.06
N TYR A 338 2.01 -1.47 -17.05
CA TYR A 338 2.93 -2.59 -17.16
C TYR A 338 2.38 -3.78 -16.38
N HIS A 339 2.72 -4.98 -16.82
CA HIS A 339 2.61 -6.17 -15.98
C HIS A 339 3.63 -6.07 -14.85
N TRP A 340 3.23 -6.41 -13.63
CA TRP A 340 4.15 -6.55 -12.49
C TRP A 340 4.41 -8.03 -12.23
N ASN A 341 5.29 -8.62 -13.03
CA ASN A 341 5.65 -10.04 -12.99
C ASN A 341 7.17 -10.28 -12.97
N GLU A 342 7.96 -9.23 -12.87
CA GLU A 342 9.40 -9.24 -12.69
C GLU A 342 9.76 -8.56 -11.36
N PHE A 343 10.69 -9.17 -10.63
CA PHE A 343 11.09 -8.66 -9.34
C PHE A 343 11.77 -7.29 -9.47
N ASN A 344 11.30 -6.33 -8.68
CA ASN A 344 11.90 -5.02 -8.51
C ASN A 344 12.09 -4.76 -7.01
N ALA A 345 13.24 -4.21 -6.62
CA ALA A 345 13.59 -3.95 -5.22
C ALA A 345 12.91 -2.69 -4.67
N VAL A 346 11.58 -2.66 -4.71
CA VAL A 346 10.75 -1.58 -4.17
C VAL A 346 9.98 -2.04 -2.92
N ALA A 347 9.58 -1.08 -2.09
CA ALA A 347 8.81 -1.32 -0.87
C ALA A 347 7.78 -0.20 -0.66
N GLY A 348 6.79 -0.46 0.20
CA GLY A 348 5.66 0.42 0.51
C GLY A 348 4.37 0.09 -0.26
N LEU A 349 3.22 0.17 0.41
CA LEU A 349 1.89 0.00 -0.19
C LEU A 349 1.04 1.28 -0.02
N GLN A 350 1.63 2.40 -0.41
CA GLN A 350 1.07 3.72 -0.15
C GLN A 350 -0.15 4.04 -1.03
N SER A 351 -0.19 3.58 -2.28
CA SER A 351 -1.29 3.84 -3.23
C SER A 351 -1.49 2.70 -4.23
N TYR A 352 -2.62 2.02 -4.14
CA TYR A 352 -2.95 0.90 -5.04
C TYR A 352 -4.45 0.63 -5.10
N VAL A 353 -4.87 -0.10 -6.13
CA VAL A 353 -6.27 -0.47 -6.36
C VAL A 353 -6.39 -1.98 -6.28
N VAL A 354 -7.35 -2.46 -5.49
CA VAL A 354 -7.63 -3.89 -5.35
C VAL A 354 -8.99 -4.24 -5.94
N THR A 355 -9.11 -5.46 -6.45
CA THR A 355 -10.39 -6.06 -6.86
C THR A 355 -10.90 -7.06 -5.83
N GLN A 356 -12.15 -7.53 -5.98
CA GLN A 356 -12.64 -8.66 -5.19
C GLN A 356 -11.86 -9.97 -5.44
N SER A 357 -11.36 -10.17 -6.66
CA SER A 357 -10.52 -11.34 -6.99
C SER A 357 -9.20 -11.33 -6.20
N PHE A 358 -8.57 -10.15 -6.07
CA PHE A 358 -7.41 -9.96 -5.20
C PHE A 358 -7.70 -10.40 -3.77
N ILE A 359 -8.75 -9.86 -3.17
CA ILE A 359 -9.03 -10.13 -1.75
C ILE A 359 -9.26 -11.61 -1.52
N ARG A 360 -10.04 -12.25 -2.40
CA ARG A 360 -10.30 -13.69 -2.35
C ARG A 360 -8.99 -14.49 -2.44
N LYS A 361 -8.19 -14.28 -3.49
CA LYS A 361 -6.94 -15.04 -3.73
C LYS A 361 -5.92 -14.83 -2.60
N VAL A 362 -5.79 -13.60 -2.10
CA VAL A 362 -4.88 -13.26 -0.99
C VAL A 362 -5.33 -13.93 0.31
N GLN A 363 -6.61 -13.82 0.68
CA GLN A 363 -7.13 -14.46 1.90
C GLN A 363 -7.02 -15.99 1.82
N GLU A 364 -7.36 -16.58 0.67
CA GLU A 364 -7.18 -18.01 0.41
C GLU A 364 -5.72 -18.41 0.60
N PHE A 365 -4.77 -17.71 -0.04
CA PHE A 365 -3.35 -18.03 0.11
C PHE A 365 -2.87 -17.92 1.55
N ILE A 366 -3.19 -16.81 2.23
CA ILE A 366 -2.77 -16.57 3.60
C ILE A 366 -3.33 -17.64 4.54
N ALA A 367 -4.57 -18.07 4.34
CA ALA A 367 -5.18 -19.13 5.15
C ALA A 367 -4.46 -20.48 5.03
N HIS A 368 -3.75 -20.73 3.92
CA HIS A 368 -3.00 -21.95 3.67
C HIS A 368 -1.52 -21.85 4.08
N LYS A 369 -0.87 -20.72 3.78
CA LYS A 369 0.59 -20.55 3.79
C LYS A 369 1.08 -19.48 4.77
N GLY A 370 0.19 -18.66 5.30
CA GLY A 370 0.51 -17.46 6.08
C GLY A 370 0.89 -16.27 5.20
N ALA A 371 1.41 -15.23 5.84
CA ALA A 371 1.85 -14.00 5.19
C ALA A 371 3.33 -13.72 5.51
N ASP A 372 3.84 -12.62 4.97
CA ASP A 372 5.15 -12.04 5.33
C ASP A 372 5.02 -10.51 5.38
N MET A 373 6.14 -9.78 5.45
CA MET A 373 6.19 -8.32 5.35
C MET A 373 5.39 -7.85 4.13
N VAL A 374 4.21 -7.27 4.38
CA VAL A 374 3.07 -7.26 3.44
C VAL A 374 3.36 -6.60 2.09
N ASP A 375 4.17 -5.55 2.08
CA ASP A 375 4.53 -4.82 0.88
C ASP A 375 5.44 -5.65 -0.04
N ALA A 376 6.61 -6.02 0.47
CA ALA A 376 7.56 -6.82 -0.28
C ALA A 376 6.98 -8.19 -0.62
N TRP A 377 6.23 -8.80 0.30
CA TRP A 377 5.51 -10.06 0.09
C TRP A 377 4.49 -9.97 -1.02
N LEU A 378 3.68 -8.92 -1.06
CA LEU A 378 2.72 -8.76 -2.13
C LEU A 378 3.45 -8.60 -3.48
N LEU A 379 4.46 -7.73 -3.54
CA LEU A 379 5.18 -7.39 -4.77
C LEU A 379 6.04 -8.54 -5.31
N GLY A 380 6.66 -9.32 -4.43
CA GLY A 380 7.53 -10.44 -4.79
C GLY A 380 6.79 -11.77 -4.83
N LYS A 381 6.29 -12.25 -3.68
CA LYS A 381 5.66 -13.58 -3.60
C LYS A 381 4.41 -13.66 -4.46
N MET A 382 3.49 -12.72 -4.29
CA MET A 382 2.15 -12.84 -4.83
C MET A 382 2.11 -12.48 -6.32
N CYS A 383 2.89 -11.48 -6.73
CA CYS A 383 2.92 -10.98 -8.10
C CYS A 383 4.00 -11.60 -9.01
N VAL A 384 5.08 -12.18 -8.47
CA VAL A 384 6.22 -12.67 -9.28
C VAL A 384 6.42 -14.18 -9.14
N VAL A 385 6.59 -14.69 -7.92
CA VAL A 385 7.14 -16.05 -7.71
C VAL A 385 6.08 -17.16 -7.55
N GLY A 386 4.83 -16.86 -7.19
CA GLY A 386 3.73 -17.83 -7.36
C GLY A 386 3.51 -18.84 -6.23
N ARG A 387 2.92 -20.02 -6.49
CA ARG A 387 2.36 -20.92 -5.45
C ARG A 387 3.35 -21.83 -4.73
N ASP A 388 4.45 -22.22 -5.39
CA ASP A 388 5.28 -23.35 -4.93
C ASP A 388 6.63 -22.93 -4.34
N ALA A 389 7.03 -21.66 -4.50
CA ALA A 389 8.22 -21.16 -3.84
C ALA A 389 7.93 -20.74 -2.38
N ASP A 390 8.85 -20.99 -1.46
CA ASP A 390 8.81 -20.33 -0.16
C ASP A 390 9.51 -18.97 -0.27
N TRP A 391 8.81 -17.96 -0.79
CA TRP A 391 9.34 -16.59 -0.74
C TRP A 391 9.16 -16.07 0.67
N ASN A 392 10.27 -16.02 1.38
CA ASN A 392 10.40 -15.43 2.69
C ASN A 392 11.53 -14.42 2.57
N MET A 393 11.35 -13.21 3.08
CA MET A 393 12.41 -12.18 3.07
C MET A 393 13.66 -12.63 3.86
N ARG A 394 13.59 -13.78 4.55
CA ARG A 394 14.67 -14.49 5.23
C ARG A 394 15.86 -14.90 4.35
N GLY A 395 15.75 -14.84 3.01
CA GLY A 395 16.72 -15.42 2.06
C GLY A 395 17.38 -14.45 1.08
N MET A 396 17.24 -13.13 1.22
CA MET A 396 17.83 -12.12 0.28
C MET A 396 19.37 -12.11 0.16
N THR A 397 20.07 -13.04 0.80
CA THR A 397 21.54 -13.15 0.77
C THR A 397 22.07 -14.32 -0.05
N GLU A 398 21.23 -15.24 -0.55
CA GLU A 398 21.67 -16.39 -1.33
C GLU A 398 20.93 -16.42 -2.68
N GLY A 399 21.66 -16.70 -3.76
CA GLY A 399 21.21 -16.57 -5.16
C GLY A 399 19.77 -17.02 -5.38
N PHE A 400 18.93 -16.05 -5.72
CA PHE A 400 17.51 -16.26 -6.00
C PHE A 400 17.34 -16.91 -7.38
N GLU A 401 17.11 -18.22 -7.41
CA GLU A 401 16.51 -18.85 -8.58
C GLU A 401 14.98 -18.77 -8.46
N ILE A 402 14.34 -18.15 -9.45
CA ILE A 402 12.88 -18.15 -9.62
C ILE A 402 12.50 -19.55 -10.13
N VAL A 403 12.36 -20.50 -9.21
CA VAL A 403 11.98 -21.88 -9.54
C VAL A 403 10.46 -22.03 -9.41
N GLY A 404 9.78 -22.17 -10.56
CA GLY A 404 8.50 -22.87 -10.72
C GLY A 404 7.27 -22.32 -9.99
N GLY A 405 6.26 -21.90 -10.78
CA GLY A 405 4.92 -21.52 -10.31
C GLY A 405 4.57 -20.12 -10.80
N GLY A 406 3.60 -20.00 -11.72
CA GLY A 406 3.11 -18.68 -12.16
C GLY A 406 2.58 -17.85 -10.99
N PRO A 407 2.48 -16.51 -11.15
CA PRO A 407 2.08 -15.62 -10.08
C PRO A 407 0.70 -15.98 -9.52
N ILE A 408 0.49 -15.72 -8.22
CA ILE A 408 -0.81 -15.94 -7.57
C ILE A 408 -1.79 -14.86 -8.01
N LEU A 409 -1.28 -13.64 -8.17
CA LEU A 409 -2.03 -12.46 -8.55
C LEU A 409 -1.57 -11.95 -9.91
N ASN A 410 -2.54 -11.53 -10.72
CA ASN A 410 -2.30 -10.74 -11.92
C ASN A 410 -2.13 -9.29 -11.50
N CYS A 411 -0.88 -8.87 -11.37
CA CYS A 411 -0.53 -7.55 -10.88
C CYS A 411 -0.13 -6.63 -12.03
N TYR A 412 -0.53 -5.37 -11.93
CA TYR A 412 -0.22 -4.32 -12.89
C TYR A 412 0.29 -3.08 -12.17
N HIS A 413 1.04 -2.24 -12.87
CA HIS A 413 1.45 -0.92 -12.39
C HIS A 413 1.13 0.10 -13.47
N ALA A 414 0.45 1.19 -13.09
CA ALA A 414 0.18 2.30 -13.99
C ALA A 414 0.94 3.54 -13.53
N THR A 415 1.61 4.18 -14.49
CA THR A 415 2.57 5.24 -14.24
C THR A 415 2.67 6.18 -15.44
N THR A 416 2.95 7.46 -15.20
CA THR A 416 3.28 8.42 -16.27
C THR A 416 4.78 8.44 -16.59
N TRP A 417 5.57 7.65 -15.88
CA TRP A 417 7.02 7.53 -16.07
C TRP A 417 7.33 6.58 -17.25
N THR A 418 8.48 6.78 -17.90
CA THR A 418 8.92 6.05 -19.11
C THR A 418 10.25 5.36 -18.93
#